data_AF-A0A7Y2G2Z3-F1
#
_entry.id   AF-A0A7Y2G2Z3-F1
#
_cell.length_a   1.000
_cell.length_b   1.000
_cell.length_c   1.000
_cell.angle_alpha   90.00
_cell.angle_beta   90.00
_cell.angle_gamma   90.00
#
_symmetry.space_group_name_H-M   'P 1'
#
loop_
_entity.id
_entity.type
_entity.pdbx_description
1 polymer ?
#
loop_
_entity_poly.entity_id
_entity_poly.type
_entity_poly.pdbx_seq_one_letter_code
_entity_poly.pdbx_strand_id
1 'polypeptide(L)'
;MYTTFHVKCVVKPEQRKLISDLYNVDYGDSDVSMSDHPWEILWRRNKPNDWLLAWTLVNRCSQIPFGVTVGGTVPEAWHGEDVTDANHPWHTYDVDTGSWEFVCSLKNYGATIDKFCQLVLSNVAESVETAECVYEEFVFDYDEGDYEARDKRDLIQIGG
;
A
#
# COMPACT_ATOMS: atom_id res chain seq x y z
N MET A 1 17.13 -3.36 2.76
CA MET A 1 15.92 -4.08 3.18
C MET A 1 14.74 -3.42 2.49
N TYR A 2 14.25 -4.08 1.45
CA TYR A 2 12.93 -3.80 0.91
C TYR A 2 11.92 -4.66 1.67
N THR A 3 10.70 -4.17 1.77
CA THR A 3 9.59 -4.87 2.42
C THR A 3 8.44 -4.90 1.44
N THR A 4 8.01 -6.09 1.07
CA THR A 4 6.79 -6.29 0.29
C THR A 4 5.63 -6.35 1.26
N PHE A 5 4.64 -5.51 1.04
CA PHE A 5 3.44 -5.38 1.86
C PHE A 5 2.22 -5.75 1.02
N HIS A 6 1.45 -6.70 1.51
CA HIS A 6 0.21 -7.17 0.91
C HIS A 6 -0.96 -6.86 1.84
N VAL A 7 -2.00 -6.25 1.28
CA VAL A 7 -3.26 -5.99 1.98
C VAL A 7 -4.41 -6.48 1.13
N LYS A 8 -5.34 -7.15 1.80
CA LYS A 8 -6.67 -7.45 1.28
C LYS A 8 -7.71 -7.07 2.33
N CYS A 9 -8.64 -6.20 1.97
CA CYS A 9 -9.64 -5.69 2.90
C CYS A 9 -10.94 -5.30 2.19
N VAL A 10 -12.00 -5.12 2.98
CA VAL A 10 -13.25 -4.51 2.51
C VAL A 10 -13.28 -3.07 3.02
N VAL A 11 -13.49 -2.12 2.11
CA VAL A 11 -13.55 -0.69 2.40
C VAL A 11 -14.93 -0.28 2.93
N LYS A 12 -14.95 0.47 4.04
CA LYS A 12 -16.19 1.04 4.62
C LYS A 12 -16.98 1.81 3.57
N PRO A 13 -18.32 1.69 3.50
CA PRO A 13 -19.13 2.34 2.48
C PRO A 13 -18.84 3.84 2.30
N GLU A 14 -18.65 4.57 3.40
CA GLU A 14 -18.36 6.00 3.39
C GLU A 14 -16.96 6.38 2.87
N GLN A 15 -16.02 5.41 2.82
CA GLN A 15 -14.66 5.61 2.32
C GLN A 15 -14.46 5.10 0.89
N ARG A 16 -15.45 4.42 0.31
CA ARG A 16 -15.33 3.83 -1.04
C ARG A 16 -15.03 4.86 -2.13
N LYS A 17 -15.66 6.04 -2.06
CA LYS A 17 -15.36 7.11 -3.01
C LYS A 17 -13.91 7.59 -2.88
N LEU A 18 -13.41 7.72 -1.65
CA LEU A 18 -12.04 8.16 -1.39
C LEU A 18 -11.01 7.18 -1.96
N ILE A 19 -11.23 5.87 -1.81
CA ILE A 19 -10.36 4.84 -2.41
C ILE A 19 -10.54 4.77 -3.93
N SER A 20 -11.76 4.94 -4.45
CA SER A 20 -11.96 5.07 -5.90
C SER A 20 -11.19 6.25 -6.49
N ASP A 21 -11.26 7.42 -5.83
CA ASP A 21 -10.59 8.64 -6.27
C ASP A 21 -9.06 8.50 -6.16
N LEU A 22 -8.55 7.70 -5.22
CA LEU A 22 -7.12 7.39 -5.06
C LEU A 22 -6.52 6.80 -6.34
N TYR A 23 -7.21 5.85 -6.96
CA TYR A 23 -6.78 5.21 -8.22
C TYR A 23 -7.07 6.05 -9.46
N ASN A 24 -7.96 7.04 -9.36
CA ASN A 24 -8.44 7.84 -10.48
C ASN A 24 -8.11 9.33 -10.32
N VAL A 25 -6.96 9.64 -9.71
CA VAL A 25 -6.52 11.03 -9.56
C VAL A 25 -6.33 11.67 -10.94
N ASP A 26 -7.17 12.66 -11.25
CA ASP A 26 -7.00 13.51 -12.42
C ASP A 26 -5.92 14.57 -12.15
N TYR A 27 -4.75 14.39 -12.79
CA TYR A 27 -3.62 15.32 -12.78
C TYR A 27 -3.73 16.41 -13.85
N GLY A 28 -4.78 16.40 -14.68
CA GLY A 28 -5.08 17.47 -15.64
C GLY A 28 -5.74 18.69 -14.99
N ASP A 29 -6.11 18.59 -13.72
CA ASP A 29 -6.61 19.69 -12.88
C ASP A 29 -5.50 20.71 -12.60
N SER A 30 -5.73 21.99 -12.90
CA SER A 30 -4.73 23.05 -12.79
C SER A 30 -4.20 23.28 -11.36
N ASP A 31 -4.93 22.80 -10.35
CA ASP A 31 -4.57 22.89 -8.94
C ASP A 31 -3.74 21.68 -8.44
N VAL A 32 -3.41 20.74 -9.33
CA VAL A 32 -2.64 19.53 -9.04
C VAL A 32 -1.29 19.57 -9.76
N SER A 33 -0.19 19.50 -9.00
CA SER A 33 1.15 19.32 -9.59
C SER A 33 1.40 17.84 -9.87
N MET A 34 2.14 17.53 -10.94
CA MET A 34 2.65 16.18 -11.19
C MET A 34 3.58 15.65 -10.08
N SER A 35 4.09 16.53 -9.23
CA SER A 35 4.89 16.16 -8.06
C SER A 35 4.04 15.82 -6.83
N ASP A 36 2.75 16.11 -6.84
CA ASP A 36 1.89 15.94 -5.69
C ASP A 36 1.53 14.47 -5.50
N HIS A 37 1.56 14.01 -4.24
CA HIS A 37 1.17 12.63 -3.95
C HIS A 37 -0.36 12.48 -4.06
N PRO A 38 -0.88 11.37 -4.65
CA PRO A 38 -2.31 11.02 -4.58
C PRO A 38 -2.99 11.27 -3.22
N TRP A 39 -2.38 10.83 -2.11
CA TRP A 39 -2.91 11.05 -0.75
C TRP A 39 -3.05 12.54 -0.38
N GLU A 40 -2.13 13.40 -0.83
CA GLU A 40 -2.17 14.85 -0.56
C GLU A 40 -3.23 15.55 -1.40
N ILE A 41 -3.43 15.08 -2.64
CA ILE A 41 -4.50 15.55 -3.52
C ILE A 41 -5.86 15.19 -2.92
N LEU A 42 -6.03 13.93 -2.48
CA LEU A 42 -7.25 13.49 -1.81
C LEU A 42 -7.53 14.27 -0.54
N TRP A 43 -6.51 14.50 0.29
CA TRP A 43 -6.67 15.30 1.50
C TRP A 43 -7.19 16.71 1.19
N ARG A 44 -6.60 17.39 0.21
CA ARG A 44 -7.03 18.74 -0.21
C ARG A 44 -8.48 18.76 -0.67
N ARG A 45 -8.93 17.70 -1.36
CA ARG A 45 -10.29 17.54 -1.89
C ARG A 45 -11.32 17.09 -0.83
N ASN A 46 -10.89 16.38 0.22
CA ASN A 46 -11.76 15.77 1.23
C ASN A 46 -11.63 16.41 2.63
N LYS A 47 -11.41 17.73 2.71
CA LYS A 47 -11.29 18.44 4.00
C LYS A 47 -12.61 18.38 4.81
N PRO A 48 -12.56 18.22 6.15
CA PRO A 48 -11.41 18.01 7.02
C PRO A 48 -11.32 16.54 7.49
N ASN A 49 -10.60 15.70 6.75
CA ASN A 49 -10.31 14.34 7.20
C ASN A 49 -8.96 14.34 7.97
N ASP A 50 -9.04 14.31 9.30
CA ASP A 50 -7.88 14.45 10.19
C ASP A 50 -6.90 13.28 10.11
N TRP A 51 -7.39 12.04 9.97
CA TRP A 51 -6.51 10.88 9.82
C TRP A 51 -5.75 10.94 8.49
N LEU A 52 -6.40 11.44 7.44
CA LEU A 52 -5.78 11.59 6.14
C LEU A 52 -4.73 12.70 6.15
N LEU A 53 -4.96 13.81 6.86
CA LEU A 53 -3.92 14.81 7.13
C LEU A 53 -2.74 14.20 7.90
N ALA A 54 -3.01 13.43 8.95
CA ALA A 54 -1.96 12.78 9.71
C ALA A 54 -1.12 11.85 8.82
N TRP A 55 -1.76 11.11 7.91
CA TRP A 55 -1.08 10.27 6.93
C TRP A 55 -0.22 11.10 5.96
N THR A 56 -0.72 12.22 5.45
CA THR A 56 0.05 13.06 4.51
C THR A 56 1.33 13.63 5.12
N LEU A 57 1.33 13.87 6.43
CA LEU A 57 2.50 14.37 7.18
C LEU A 57 3.56 13.30 7.51
N VAL A 58 3.27 12.01 7.31
CA VAL A 58 4.27 10.95 7.55
C VAL A 58 5.36 11.05 6.50
N ASN A 59 6.63 11.21 6.91
CA ASN A 59 7.78 11.04 6.02
C ASN A 59 7.86 9.58 5.56
N ARG A 60 7.44 9.32 4.32
CA ARG A 60 7.23 7.97 3.79
C ARG A 60 7.60 7.86 2.32
N CYS A 61 7.77 6.62 1.86
CA CYS A 61 7.77 6.31 0.45
C CYS A 61 6.35 6.48 -0.12
N SER A 62 6.23 7.07 -1.31
CA SER A 62 4.94 7.31 -1.96
C SER A 62 4.30 6.05 -2.58
N GLN A 63 4.94 4.90 -2.40
CA GLN A 63 4.59 3.65 -3.05
C GLN A 63 3.49 2.84 -2.35
N ILE A 64 2.85 3.36 -1.29
CA ILE A 64 1.64 2.71 -0.75
C ILE A 64 0.40 3.44 -1.27
N PRO A 65 -0.55 2.78 -1.95
CA PRO A 65 -0.53 1.37 -2.39
C PRO A 65 0.22 1.15 -3.72
N PHE A 66 0.63 2.21 -4.44
CA PHE A 66 0.99 2.19 -5.87
C PHE A 66 2.39 1.64 -6.25
N GLY A 67 3.06 0.95 -5.35
CA GLY A 67 4.45 0.53 -5.51
C GLY A 67 4.61 -0.60 -6.53
N VAL A 68 5.68 -0.53 -7.32
CA VAL A 68 6.12 -1.67 -8.13
C VAL A 68 6.81 -2.66 -7.21
N THR A 69 6.52 -3.95 -7.36
CA THR A 69 7.20 -4.99 -6.61
C THR A 69 8.62 -5.14 -7.14
N VAL A 70 9.62 -4.97 -6.28
CA VAL A 70 11.03 -5.06 -6.69
C VAL A 70 11.50 -6.49 -6.42
N GLY A 71 11.69 -7.29 -7.48
CA GLY A 71 12.26 -8.65 -7.36
C GLY A 71 11.21 -9.76 -7.12
N GLY A 72 11.59 -11.00 -7.42
CA GLY A 72 10.73 -12.20 -7.45
C GLY A 72 10.25 -12.73 -6.10
N THR A 73 10.04 -11.86 -5.11
CA THR A 73 9.68 -12.18 -3.72
C THR A 73 8.22 -11.92 -3.40
N VAL A 74 7.38 -11.57 -4.39
CA VAL A 74 5.93 -11.63 -4.22
C VAL A 74 5.54 -13.11 -4.17
N PRO A 75 5.09 -13.65 -3.02
CA PRO A 75 4.64 -15.03 -2.93
C PRO A 75 3.57 -15.30 -4.00
N GLU A 76 3.62 -16.45 -4.66
CA GLU A 76 2.65 -16.82 -5.70
C GLU A 76 1.20 -16.71 -5.20
N ALA A 77 0.97 -16.96 -3.91
CA ALA A 77 -0.35 -16.82 -3.26
C ALA A 77 -0.89 -15.38 -3.20
N TRP A 78 -0.07 -14.37 -3.46
CA TRP A 78 -0.47 -12.95 -3.51
C TRP A 78 -0.63 -12.43 -4.95
N HIS A 79 -0.50 -13.32 -5.94
CA HIS A 79 -0.77 -12.97 -7.33
C HIS A 79 -2.29 -13.06 -7.49
N GLY A 80 -2.95 -11.90 -7.64
CA GLY A 80 -4.40 -11.85 -7.81
C GLY A 80 -4.82 -12.70 -9.02
N GLU A 81 -5.94 -13.41 -8.89
CA GLU A 81 -6.47 -14.27 -9.97
C GLU A 81 -6.91 -13.44 -11.20
N ASP A 82 -7.26 -12.17 -10.99
CA ASP A 82 -7.72 -11.23 -12.02
C ASP A 82 -6.86 -9.96 -12.03
N VAL A 83 -5.82 -9.96 -12.86
CA VAL A 83 -5.01 -8.79 -13.18
C VAL A 83 -5.82 -7.84 -14.08
N THR A 84 -6.57 -6.91 -13.49
CA THR A 84 -7.38 -5.94 -14.26
C THR A 84 -6.59 -4.74 -14.76
N ASP A 85 -5.40 -4.47 -14.19
CA ASP A 85 -4.51 -3.39 -14.63
C ASP A 85 -3.13 -3.95 -15.00
N ALA A 86 -2.80 -3.92 -16.29
CA ALA A 86 -1.51 -4.37 -16.80
C ALA A 86 -0.32 -3.54 -16.26
N ASN A 87 -0.55 -2.33 -15.76
CA ASN A 87 0.48 -1.47 -15.16
C ASN A 87 0.67 -1.75 -13.66
N HIS A 88 -0.35 -2.32 -12.99
CA HIS A 88 -0.34 -2.63 -11.57
C HIS A 88 -1.00 -3.99 -11.31
N PRO A 89 -0.34 -5.09 -11.70
CA PRO A 89 -0.99 -6.39 -11.77
C PRO A 89 -1.36 -7.01 -10.43
N TRP A 90 -1.02 -6.36 -9.32
CA TRP A 90 -1.34 -6.81 -7.98
C TRP A 90 -2.32 -5.90 -7.26
N HIS A 91 -2.95 -4.95 -7.96
CA HIS A 91 -3.87 -3.97 -7.36
C HIS A 91 -5.27 -4.15 -7.95
N THR A 92 -6.25 -4.40 -7.09
CA THR A 92 -7.65 -4.48 -7.48
C THR A 92 -8.49 -3.63 -6.54
N TYR A 93 -9.46 -2.91 -7.12
CA TYR A 93 -10.47 -2.21 -6.34
C TYR A 93 -11.82 -2.33 -7.03
N ASP A 94 -12.76 -2.98 -6.35
CA ASP A 94 -14.15 -3.08 -6.78
C ASP A 94 -15.00 -2.09 -5.98
N VAL A 95 -15.55 -1.09 -6.66
CA VAL A 95 -16.34 -0.02 -6.03
C VAL A 95 -17.70 -0.51 -5.50
N ASP A 96 -18.28 -1.54 -6.10
CA ASP A 96 -19.60 -2.06 -5.74
C ASP A 96 -19.50 -2.91 -4.47
N THR A 97 -18.49 -3.77 -4.40
CA THR A 97 -18.25 -4.62 -3.21
C THR A 97 -17.42 -3.92 -2.14
N GLY A 98 -16.60 -2.94 -2.52
CA GLY A 98 -15.60 -2.32 -1.65
C GLY A 98 -14.35 -3.19 -1.47
N SER A 99 -14.21 -4.29 -2.22
CA SER A 99 -13.04 -5.15 -2.15
C SER A 99 -11.80 -4.37 -2.62
N TRP A 100 -10.80 -4.28 -1.76
CA TRP A 100 -9.54 -3.59 -2.03
C TRP A 100 -8.37 -4.51 -1.72
N GLU A 101 -7.58 -4.82 -2.75
CA GLU A 101 -6.38 -5.64 -2.64
C GLU A 101 -5.22 -4.92 -3.30
N PHE A 102 -4.07 -4.91 -2.63
CA PHE A 102 -2.85 -4.38 -3.22
C PHE A 102 -1.60 -5.07 -2.66
N VAL A 103 -0.60 -5.20 -3.51
CA VAL A 103 0.78 -5.56 -3.14
C VAL A 103 1.72 -4.44 -3.56
N CYS A 104 2.59 -4.00 -2.67
CA CYS A 104 3.61 -3.01 -2.97
C CYS A 104 4.93 -3.33 -2.28
N SER A 105 6.06 -3.00 -2.90
CA SER A 105 7.37 -3.05 -2.24
C SER A 105 7.82 -1.64 -1.87
N LEU A 106 8.31 -1.47 -0.65
CA LEU A 106 8.88 -0.22 -0.20
C LEU A 106 10.04 -0.44 0.77
N LYS A 107 10.90 0.56 0.91
CA LYS A 107 11.78 0.62 2.07
C LYS A 107 10.94 1.11 3.25
N ASN A 108 10.71 0.24 4.24
CA ASN A 108 9.91 0.56 5.42
C ASN A 108 10.66 1.47 6.42
N TYR A 109 11.09 2.65 5.98
CA TYR A 109 11.74 3.61 6.86
C TYR A 109 10.75 4.16 7.89
N GLY A 110 11.19 4.29 9.14
CA GLY A 110 10.45 4.98 10.19
C GLY A 110 9.05 4.41 10.48
N ALA A 111 8.90 3.08 10.35
CA ALA A 111 7.65 2.35 10.59
C ALA A 111 6.49 2.85 9.70
N THR A 112 6.78 3.09 8.41
CA THR A 112 5.81 3.57 7.43
C THR A 112 4.61 2.62 7.32
N ILE A 113 4.84 1.31 7.31
CA ILE A 113 3.78 0.30 7.21
C ILE A 113 2.90 0.32 8.47
N ASP A 114 3.49 0.38 9.66
CA ASP A 114 2.72 0.44 10.92
C ASP A 114 1.84 1.70 10.96
N LYS A 115 2.40 2.84 10.54
CA LYS A 115 1.65 4.10 10.44
C LYS A 115 0.53 4.03 9.40
N PHE A 116 0.75 3.36 8.28
CA PHE A 116 -0.30 3.14 7.28
C PHE A 116 -1.43 2.31 7.89
N CYS A 117 -1.12 1.23 8.61
CA CYS A 117 -2.11 0.40 9.26
C CYS A 117 -2.91 1.20 10.31
N GLN A 118 -2.22 2.00 11.12
CA GLN A 118 -2.82 2.79 12.20
C GLN A 118 -3.64 3.99 11.72
N LEU A 119 -3.22 4.67 10.65
CA LEU A 119 -3.84 5.91 10.19
C LEU A 119 -4.81 5.67 9.02
N VAL A 120 -4.46 4.78 8.10
CA VAL A 120 -5.26 4.54 6.88
C VAL A 120 -6.15 3.31 7.07
N LEU A 121 -5.59 2.11 7.30
CA LEU A 121 -6.40 0.89 7.31
C LEU A 121 -7.45 0.89 8.42
N SER A 122 -7.11 1.31 9.64
CA SER A 122 -8.07 1.42 10.76
C SER A 122 -9.27 2.34 10.45
N ASN A 123 -9.05 3.37 9.62
CA ASN A 123 -10.08 4.34 9.27
C ASN A 123 -10.85 3.95 8.00
N VAL A 124 -10.19 3.29 7.05
CA VAL A 124 -10.72 2.95 5.72
C VAL A 124 -11.36 1.57 5.68
N ALA A 125 -10.77 0.57 6.31
CA ALA A 125 -11.22 -0.81 6.22
C ALA A 125 -12.38 -1.09 7.18
N GLU A 126 -13.45 -1.68 6.67
CA GLU A 126 -14.52 -2.29 7.44
C GLU A 126 -14.06 -3.63 8.03
N SER A 127 -13.36 -4.42 7.23
CA SER A 127 -12.72 -5.66 7.63
C SER A 127 -11.40 -5.83 6.88
N VAL A 128 -10.44 -6.51 7.50
CA VAL A 128 -9.13 -6.80 6.91
C VAL A 128 -9.01 -8.31 6.86
N GLU A 129 -8.93 -8.86 5.65
CA GLU A 129 -8.69 -10.29 5.43
C GLU A 129 -7.21 -10.59 5.64
N THR A 130 -6.35 -9.76 5.04
CA THR A 130 -4.90 -9.94 5.07
C THR A 130 -4.20 -8.59 5.21
N ALA A 131 -3.16 -8.55 6.05
CA ALA A 131 -2.17 -7.48 6.12
C ALA A 131 -0.82 -8.13 6.47
N GLU A 132 -0.01 -8.40 5.46
CA GLU A 132 1.19 -9.23 5.55
C GLU A 132 2.43 -8.51 5.03
N CYS A 133 3.56 -8.70 5.70
CA CYS A 133 4.87 -8.22 5.23
C CYS A 133 5.83 -9.37 4.96
N VAL A 134 6.55 -9.28 3.84
CA VAL A 134 7.77 -10.05 3.57
C VAL A 134 8.94 -9.07 3.61
N TYR A 135 9.87 -9.29 4.53
CA TYR A 135 11.11 -8.51 4.62
C TYR A 135 12.19 -9.23 3.83
N GLU A 136 12.77 -8.52 2.86
CA GLU A 136 13.96 -8.99 2.16
C GLU A 136 15.21 -8.61 2.95
N GLU A 137 15.79 -9.59 3.62
CA GLU A 137 17.13 -9.47 4.19
C GLU A 137 18.15 -9.96 3.16
N PHE A 138 19.02 -9.05 2.70
CA PHE A 138 20.22 -9.44 1.96
C PHE A 138 21.29 -9.80 2.99
N VAL A 139 21.54 -11.09 3.18
CA VAL A 139 22.62 -11.58 4.02
C VAL A 139 23.81 -11.85 3.11
N PHE A 140 24.95 -11.22 3.41
CA PHE A 140 26.18 -11.53 2.69
C PHE A 140 26.68 -12.91 3.16
N ASP A 141 26.71 -13.87 2.25
CA ASP A 141 27.34 -15.16 2.47
C ASP A 141 28.85 -15.00 2.27
N TYR A 142 29.60 -15.08 3.37
CA TYR A 142 31.05 -14.94 3.34
C TYR A 142 31.76 -16.14 2.71
N ASP A 143 31.12 -17.31 2.67
CA ASP A 143 31.70 -18.53 2.10
C ASP A 143 31.52 -18.57 0.58
N GLU A 144 30.38 -18.09 0.07
CA GLU A 144 30.11 -18.01 -1.37
C GLU A 144 30.54 -16.67 -2.00
N GLY A 145 30.75 -15.63 -1.20
CA GLY A 145 31.13 -14.29 -1.66
C GLY A 145 30.00 -13.55 -2.37
N ASP A 146 28.74 -13.91 -2.13
CA ASP A 146 27.54 -13.33 -2.73
C ASP A 146 26.48 -12.99 -1.66
N TYR A 147 25.42 -12.28 -2.04
CA TYR A 147 24.28 -11.99 -1.16
C TYR A 147 23.16 -13.01 -1.37
N GLU A 148 22.76 -13.69 -0.29
CA GLU A 148 21.53 -14.48 -0.25
C GLU A 148 20.34 -13.60 0.19
N ALA A 149 19.21 -13.72 -0.50
CA ALA A 149 17.94 -13.18 -0.03
C ALA A 149 17.31 -14.16 0.97
N ARG A 150 16.97 -13.69 2.16
CA ARG A 150 16.18 -14.44 3.15
C ARG A 150 14.85 -13.73 3.39
N ASP A 151 13.77 -14.50 3.32
CA ASP A 151 12.41 -14.02 3.54
C ASP A 151 11.99 -14.22 4.99
N LYS A 152 11.63 -13.13 5.67
CA LYS A 152 10.90 -13.19 6.94
C LYS A 152 9.46 -12.71 6.72
N ARG A 153 8.48 -13.50 7.15
CA ARG A 153 7.05 -13.17 7.07
C ARG A 153 6.52 -12.76 8.43
N ASP A 154 5.88 -11.59 8.50
CA ASP A 154 5.18 -11.14 9.70
C ASP A 154 3.73 -10.79 9.35
N LEU A 155 2.78 -11.26 10.18
CA LEU A 155 1.38 -10.90 10.14
C LEU A 155 1.16 -9.62 10.96
N ILE A 156 0.54 -8.60 10.36
CA ILE A 156 0.24 -7.35 11.07
C ILE A 156 -1.14 -7.43 11.69
N GLN A 157 -1.20 -7.35 13.03
CA GLN A 157 -2.47 -7.20 13.73
C GLN A 157 -2.95 -5.76 13.66
N ILE A 158 -4.11 -5.54 13.03
CA ILE A 158 -4.76 -4.24 13.01
C ILE A 158 -5.76 -4.20 14.17
N GLY A 159 -5.48 -3.33 15.16
CA GLY A 159 -6.33 -3.17 16.35
C GLY A 159 -7.69 -2.58 15.99
N GLY A 160 -8.76 -3.15 16.54
CA GLY A 160 -10.15 -2.69 16.40
C GLY A 160 -10.55 -1.61 17.39
#